data_AF-A0A1F9C5N6-F1
#
_entry.id   AF-A0A1F9C5N6-F1
#
_cell.length_a   1.000
_cell.length_b   1.000
_cell.length_c   1.000
_cell.angle_alpha   90.00
_cell.angle_beta   90.00
_cell.angle_gamma   90.00
#
_symmetry.space_group_name_H-M   'P 1'
#
loop_
_entity.id
_entity.type
_entity.pdbx_description
1 polymer ?
#
loop_
_entity_poly.entity_id
_entity_poly.type
_entity_poly.pdbx_seq_one_letter_code
_entity_poly.pdbx_strand_id
1 'polypeptide(L)'
;MPPEAGRHIEEGGAMRIVTVYRVDYVKKTKVPIGGVEERRKKDRDGNLLGLLRLARMIYGTGLEDAIHIAIDSREARRPWMEQIAV
;
A
#
# COMPACT_ATOMS: atom_id res chain seq x y z
N MET A 1 -19.89 -39.04 16.28
CA MET A 1 -19.89 -38.03 15.20
C MET A 1 -19.60 -36.67 15.82
N PRO A 2 -18.36 -36.18 15.70
CA PRO A 2 -18.12 -34.75 15.43
C PRO A 2 -16.97 -34.57 14.40
N PRO A 3 -16.66 -33.37 13.85
CA PRO A 3 -16.89 -32.05 14.43
C PRO A 3 -17.46 -30.96 13.48
N GLU A 4 -18.40 -30.18 14.01
CA GLU A 4 -18.73 -28.84 13.52
C GLU A 4 -17.64 -27.85 13.99
N ALA A 5 -16.45 -27.97 13.41
CA ALA A 5 -15.44 -26.92 13.51
C ALA A 5 -15.85 -25.81 12.53
N GLY A 6 -16.75 -24.94 12.97
CA GLY A 6 -16.91 -23.61 12.40
C GLY A 6 -15.56 -22.91 12.48
N ARG A 7 -14.75 -23.05 11.43
CA ARG A 7 -13.52 -22.28 11.24
C ARG A 7 -13.95 -20.83 11.16
N HIS A 8 -13.87 -20.16 12.30
CA HIS A 8 -13.84 -18.71 12.36
C HIS A 8 -12.56 -18.31 11.62
N ILE A 9 -12.70 -18.08 10.32
CA ILE A 9 -11.63 -17.50 9.52
C ILE A 9 -11.53 -16.08 10.06
N GLU A 10 -10.56 -15.84 10.92
CA GLU A 10 -10.20 -14.49 11.30
C GLU A 10 -9.82 -13.78 10.00
N GLU A 11 -10.75 -12.99 9.45
CA GLU A 11 -10.49 -12.01 8.40
C GLU A 11 -9.59 -10.90 9.00
N GLY A 12 -8.37 -11.27 9.36
CA GLY A 12 -7.27 -10.35 9.54
C GLY A 12 -6.95 -9.78 8.17
N GLY A 13 -7.66 -8.72 7.78
CA GLY A 13 -7.45 -8.02 6.51
C GLY A 13 -5.95 -7.89 6.24
N ALA A 14 -5.49 -8.55 5.17
CA ALA A 14 -4.09 -8.68 4.85
C ALA A 14 -3.46 -7.28 4.75
N MET A 15 -2.46 -7.04 5.61
CA MET A 15 -1.70 -5.81 5.66
C MET A 15 -0.96 -5.63 4.32
N ARG A 16 -1.35 -4.63 3.54
CA ARG A 16 -0.77 -4.39 2.19
C ARG A 16 0.42 -3.47 2.30
N ILE A 17 1.55 -3.89 1.74
CA ILE A 17 2.75 -3.05 1.61
C ILE A 17 2.74 -2.45 0.21
N VAL A 18 2.82 -1.12 0.13
CA VAL A 18 2.88 -0.37 -1.14
C VAL A 18 4.24 0.29 -1.27
N THR A 19 4.89 0.07 -2.40
CA THR A 19 6.21 0.64 -2.67
C THR A 19 6.12 2.14 -2.91
N VAL A 20 7.00 2.89 -2.24
CA VAL A 20 7.17 4.33 -2.37
C VAL A 20 8.38 4.62 -3.24
N TYR A 21 8.24 5.62 -4.08
CA TYR A 21 9.26 6.06 -5.00
C TYR A 21 9.46 7.56 -4.92
N ARG A 22 10.71 7.97 -5.14
CA ARG A 22 11.06 9.34 -5.46
C ARG A 22 11.15 9.49 -6.98
N VAL A 23 10.38 10.42 -7.54
CA VAL A 23 10.29 10.71 -8.96
C VAL A 23 11.05 12.00 -9.23
N ASP A 24 12.03 11.94 -10.13
CA ASP A 24 12.65 13.13 -10.70
C ASP A 24 11.93 13.45 -12.01
N TYR A 25 11.08 14.47 -12.01
CA TYR A 25 10.30 14.85 -13.19
C TYR A 25 11.12 15.50 -14.30
N VAL A 26 12.31 16.00 -13.98
CA VAL A 26 13.25 16.61 -14.94
C VAL A 26 13.97 15.51 -15.69
N LYS A 27 14.51 14.53 -14.96
CA LYS A 27 15.24 13.39 -15.54
C LYS A 27 14.33 12.24 -15.98
N LYS A 28 13.03 12.31 -15.68
CA LYS A 28 12.04 11.25 -15.92
C LYS A 28 12.44 9.91 -15.28
N THR A 29 13.11 9.97 -14.13
CA THR A 29 13.53 8.77 -13.39
C THR A 29 12.66 8.56 -12.15
N LYS A 30 12.51 7.30 -11.75
CA LYS A 30 11.76 6.88 -10.57
C LYS A 30 12.63 5.93 -9.77
N VAL A 31 12.98 6.31 -8.54
CA VAL A 31 13.86 5.55 -7.64
C VAL A 31 13.04 5.01 -6.48
N PRO A 32 13.07 3.69 -6.20
CA PRO A 32 12.40 3.14 -5.03
C PRO A 32 13.13 3.61 -3.76
N ILE A 33 12.37 4.13 -2.80
CA ILE A 33 12.93 4.68 -1.55
C ILE A 33 12.44 3.94 -0.30
N GLY A 34 11.39 3.14 -0.41
CA GLY A 34 10.87 2.34 0.70
C GLY A 34 9.45 1.85 0.46
N GLY A 35 8.75 1.51 1.53
CA GLY A 35 7.35 1.06 1.50
C GLY A 35 6.50 1.75 2.55
N VAL A 36 5.18 1.77 2.33
CA VAL A 36 4.17 2.15 3.33
C VAL A 36 3.15 1.02 3.47
N GLU A 37 2.75 0.76 4.70
CA GLU A 37 1.85 -0.34 5.03
C GLU A 37 0.44 0.18 5.32
N GLU A 38 -0.56 -0.40 4.65
CA GLU A 38 -1.96 -0.21 5.00
C GLU A 38 -2.31 -1.11 6.18
N ARG A 39 -2.53 -0.50 7.35
CA ARG A 39 -2.86 -1.21 8.60
C ARG A 39 -4.36 -1.45 8.80
N ARG A 40 -5.24 -0.86 7.99
CA ARG A 40 -6.69 -0.98 8.19
C ARG A 40 -7.23 -2.27 7.60
N LYS A 41 -7.90 -3.06 8.44
CA LYS A 41 -8.57 -4.33 8.05
C LYS A 41 -9.75 -4.15 7.09
N LYS A 42 -10.33 -2.95 6.97
CA LYS A 42 -11.52 -2.68 6.15
C LYS A 42 -11.13 -1.87 4.92
N ASP A 43 -11.15 -2.51 3.76
CA ASP A 43 -11.06 -1.83 2.45
C ASP A 43 -12.21 -0.83 2.34
N ARG A 44 -11.88 0.45 2.23
CA ARG A 44 -12.73 1.44 1.58
C ARG A 44 -12.06 1.73 0.25
N ASP A 45 -12.40 0.94 -0.77
CA ASP A 45 -12.14 1.22 -2.19
C ASP A 45 -10.80 1.91 -2.48
N GLY A 46 -9.69 1.24 -2.16
CA GLY A 46 -8.35 1.73 -2.48
C GLY A 46 -7.99 3.03 -1.77
N ASN A 47 -7.43 2.92 -0.56
CA ASN A 47 -6.92 4.05 0.24
C ASN A 47 -5.62 4.69 -0.33
N LEU A 48 -5.56 4.87 -1.65
CA LEU A 48 -4.42 5.44 -2.37
C LEU A 48 -4.05 6.81 -1.84
N LEU A 49 -5.04 7.68 -1.59
CA LEU A 49 -4.80 9.03 -1.10
C LEU A 49 -4.20 9.03 0.31
N GLY A 50 -4.68 8.13 1.18
CA GLY A 50 -4.16 7.97 2.53
C GLY A 50 -2.73 7.45 2.54
N LEU A 51 -2.45 6.46 1.71
CA LEU A 51 -1.10 5.90 1.55
C LEU A 51 -0.11 6.90 0.94
N LEU A 52 -0.55 7.68 -0.05
CA LEU A 52 0.26 8.75 -0.63
C LEU A 52 0.56 9.83 0.41
N ARG A 53 -0.44 10.19 1.23
CA ARG A 53 -0.24 11.15 2.32
C ARG A 53 0.76 10.64 3.35
N LEU A 54 0.67 9.36 3.74
CA LEU A 54 1.64 8.75 4.65
C LEU A 54 3.04 8.73 4.06
N ALA A 55 3.19 8.31 2.80
CA ALA A 55 4.47 8.28 2.11
C ALA A 55 5.10 9.68 2.07
N ARG A 56 4.32 10.72 1.77
CA ARG A 56 4.79 12.11 1.77
C ARG A 56 5.21 12.62 3.15
N MET A 57 4.51 12.21 4.21
CA MET A 57 4.90 12.58 5.58
C MET A 57 6.15 11.85 6.07
N ILE A 58 6.37 10.61 5.63
CA ILE A 58 7.52 9.79 6.07
C ILE A 58 8.78 10.13 5.27
N TYR A 59 8.66 10.28 3.95
CA TYR A 59 9.79 10.40 3.04
C TYR A 59 10.00 11.82 2.47
N GLY A 60 9.06 12.74 2.69
CA GLY A 60 9.16 14.13 2.25
C GLY A 60 9.72 15.02 3.36
N THR A 61 10.78 15.77 3.07
CA THR A 61 11.36 16.75 4.01
C THR A 61 10.67 18.12 3.98
N GLY A 62 9.80 18.35 2.99
CA GLY A 62 9.05 19.58 2.78
C GLY A 62 8.02 19.45 1.65
N LEU A 63 7.26 20.52 1.38
CA LEU A 63 6.19 20.50 0.37
C LEU A 63 6.73 20.21 -1.04
N GLU A 64 7.87 20.81 -1.39
CA GLU A 64 8.52 20.62 -2.69
C GLU A 64 9.02 19.18 -2.89
N ASP A 65 9.64 18.60 -1.86
CA ASP A 65 10.10 17.22 -1.89
C ASP A 65 8.92 16.22 -1.91
N ALA A 66 7.84 16.51 -1.20
CA ALA A 66 6.63 15.69 -1.17
C ALA A 66 5.95 15.55 -2.55
N ILE A 67 6.09 16.55 -3.44
CA ILE A 67 5.58 16.47 -4.83
C ILE A 67 6.33 15.40 -5.63
N HIS A 68 7.60 15.17 -5.31
CA HIS A 68 8.44 14.14 -5.91
C HIS A 68 8.19 12.75 -5.32
N ILE A 69 7.35 12.61 -4.29
CA ILE A 69 6.99 11.31 -3.72
C ILE A 69 5.74 10.75 -4.40
N ALA A 70 5.85 9.53 -4.91
CA ALA A 70 4.78 8.77 -5.52
C ALA A 70 4.73 7.34 -4.95
N ILE A 71 3.54 6.74 -5.00
CA ILE A 71 3.33 5.33 -4.62
C ILE A 71 2.88 4.53 -5.83
N ASP A 72 3.12 3.22 -5.82
CA ASP A 72 2.57 2.36 -6.87
C ASP A 72 1.06 2.21 -6.74
N SER A 73 0.32 2.79 -7.68
CA SER A 73 -1.14 2.75 -7.68
C SER A 73 -1.72 1.42 -8.11
N ARG A 74 -0.94 0.54 -8.77
CA ARG A 74 -1.35 -0.82 -9.10
C ARG A 74 -1.24 -1.70 -7.86
N GLU A 75 -0.13 -1.59 -7.12
CA GLU A 75 0.01 -2.28 -5.82
C GLU A 75 -1.06 -1.81 -4.83
N ALA A 76 -1.32 -0.50 -4.77
CA ALA A 76 -2.35 0.06 -3.89
C ALA A 76 -3.79 -0.33 -4.27
N ARG A 77 -4.05 -0.75 -5.51
CA ARG A 77 -5.38 -1.19 -5.99
C ARG A 77 -5.50 -2.69 -6.16
N ARG A 78 -4.44 -3.47 -5.93
CA ARG A 78 -4.49 -4.92 -6.12
C ARG A 78 -5.49 -5.54 -5.14
N PRO A 79 -6.52 -6.26 -5.64
CA PRO A 79 -7.44 -6.97 -4.77
C PRO A 79 -6.69 -8.11 -4.06
N TRP A 80 -7.12 -8.39 -2.82
CA TRP A 80 -6.52 -9.42 -1.95
C TRP A 80 -6.49 -10.83 -2.59
N MET A 81 -7.33 -11.09 -3.60
CA MET A 81 -7.47 -12.40 -4.24
C MET A 81 -6.26 -12.86 -5.08
N GLU A 82 -5.32 -11.98 -5.41
CA GLU A 82 -4.24 -12.29 -6.38
C GLU A 82 -2.88 -12.63 -5.74
N GLN A 83 -2.82 -12.74 -4.40
CA GLN A 83 -1.59 -13.07 -3.67
C GLN A 83 -1.38 -14.57 -3.42
N ILE A 84 -2.31 -15.45 -3.86
CA ILE A 84 -2.30 -16.89 -3.55
C ILE A 84 -1.98 -17.78 -4.78
N ALA A 85 -1.71 -17.20 -5.96
CA ALA A 85 -1.35 -17.98 -7.15
C ALA A 85 0.17 -18.01 -7.36
N VAL A 86 0.85 -18.97 -6.75
CA VAL A 86 2.18 -19.49 -7.15
C VAL A 86 2.11 -21.01 -7.11
#